data_AF-A0A2N1HGT5-F1
#
_entry.id   AF-A0A2N1HGT5-F1
#
_cell.length_a   1.000
_cell.length_b   1.000
_cell.length_c   1.000
_cell.angle_alpha   90.00
_cell.angle_beta   90.00
_cell.angle_gamma   90.00
#
_symmetry.space_group_name_H-M   'P 1'
#
loop_
_entity.id
_entity.type
_entity.pdbx_description
1 polymer ?
#
loop_
_entity_poly.entity_id
_entity_poly.type
_entity_poly.pdbx_seq_one_letter_code
_entity_poly.pdbx_strand_id
1 'polypeptide(L)'
;MDIYKEKLSKKTLLKLSDVERKLFISLAHVQNEIRFSLYTVVWSHDYSSKDDDILKGQISVNFYHLKILAGKLHESYELLVKYYFPNKVISKEFNSFAKKEVLITLKEIKKYFSKKNNFITEIRNNLSFHYSPKELDQQLAKLPDELELYVSKDNDANTLYYFAEELANRAVFEKLNLSNDINPIDAVYKEIIDLSKMFNKINAELMRFILNKYSSDIWCGSAELLELNGLMKFSDVKLPLFTDTSDDFI
;
A
#
# COMPACT_ATOMS: atom_id res chain seq x y z
N MET A 1 11.23 17.62 -10.50
CA MET A 1 9.90 17.54 -9.86
C MET A 1 9.92 18.57 -8.77
N ASP A 2 8.99 19.51 -8.81
CA ASP A 2 8.98 20.63 -7.86
C ASP A 2 8.26 20.17 -6.59
N ILE A 3 8.92 20.35 -5.45
CA ILE A 3 8.35 20.05 -4.13
C ILE A 3 8.13 21.37 -3.43
N TYR A 4 6.92 21.58 -2.94
CA TYR A 4 6.59 22.80 -2.21
C TYR A 4 6.39 22.47 -0.74
N LYS A 5 6.96 23.32 0.12
CA LYS A 5 6.72 23.30 1.56
C LYS A 5 5.73 24.39 1.91
N GLU A 6 4.72 24.01 2.67
CA GLU A 6 3.86 25.00 3.30
C GLU A 6 3.46 24.62 4.73
N LYS A 7 3.14 25.64 5.53
CA LYS A 7 2.70 25.51 6.92
C LYS A 7 1.18 25.43 6.99
N LEU A 8 0.69 24.45 7.73
CA LEU A 8 -0.71 24.24 8.04
C LEU A 8 -1.02 24.69 9.47
N SER A 9 -1.93 25.65 9.63
CA SER A 9 -2.31 26.17 10.95
C SER A 9 -3.21 25.19 11.72
N LYS A 10 -2.76 24.74 12.91
CA LYS A 10 -3.59 23.96 13.83
C LYS A 10 -4.90 24.67 14.18
N LYS A 11 -4.85 25.99 14.41
CA LYS A 11 -6.05 26.80 14.71
C LYS A 11 -7.06 26.72 13.57
N THR A 12 -6.60 26.70 12.33
CA THR A 12 -7.49 26.57 11.16
C THR A 12 -8.03 25.17 11.01
N LEU A 13 -7.22 24.12 11.22
CA LEU A 13 -7.73 22.74 11.24
C LEU A 13 -8.84 22.53 12.27
N LEU A 14 -8.77 23.23 13.42
CA LEU A 14 -9.81 23.18 14.44
C LEU A 14 -11.12 23.88 14.03
N LYS A 15 -11.13 24.71 12.96
CA LYS A 15 -12.36 25.29 12.38
C LYS A 15 -13.15 24.30 11.53
N LEU A 16 -12.50 23.25 11.00
CA LEU A 16 -13.18 22.19 10.28
C LEU A 16 -14.26 21.55 11.18
N SER A 17 -15.39 21.16 10.59
CA SER A 17 -16.36 20.33 11.30
C SER A 17 -15.69 19.05 11.82
N ASP A 18 -16.20 18.47 12.90
CA ASP A 18 -15.56 17.31 13.52
C ASP A 18 -15.38 16.14 12.53
N VAL A 19 -16.36 15.92 11.65
CA VAL A 19 -16.31 14.87 10.62
C VAL A 19 -15.29 15.20 9.53
N GLU A 20 -15.27 16.43 9.00
CA GLU A 20 -14.28 16.84 7.99
C GLU A 20 -12.85 16.77 8.54
N ARG A 21 -12.64 17.21 9.78
CA ARG A 21 -11.34 17.15 10.44
C ARG A 21 -10.85 15.71 10.59
N LYS A 22 -11.70 14.82 11.09
CA LYS A 22 -11.38 13.39 11.26
C LYS A 22 -11.07 12.74 9.92
N LEU A 23 -11.90 13.00 8.90
CA LEU A 23 -11.68 12.49 7.55
C LEU A 23 -10.36 13.02 6.97
N PHE A 24 -10.09 14.32 7.03
CA PHE A 24 -8.88 14.94 6.50
C PHE A 24 -7.60 14.38 7.12
N ILE A 25 -7.52 14.34 8.46
CA ILE A 25 -6.35 13.82 9.18
C ILE A 25 -6.12 12.35 8.84
N SER A 26 -7.20 11.56 8.79
CA SER A 26 -7.10 10.13 8.52
C SER A 26 -6.69 9.87 7.07
N LEU A 27 -7.22 10.62 6.10
CA LEU A 27 -6.81 10.54 4.70
C LEU A 27 -5.35 10.94 4.53
N ALA A 28 -4.88 12.00 5.20
CA ALA A 28 -3.48 12.41 5.13
C ALA A 28 -2.55 11.31 5.66
N HIS A 29 -2.92 10.68 6.77
CA HIS A 29 -2.15 9.56 7.33
C HIS A 29 -2.15 8.33 6.42
N VAL A 30 -3.33 7.85 6.01
CA VAL A 30 -3.46 6.69 5.11
C VAL A 30 -2.77 6.93 3.77
N GLN A 31 -2.82 8.15 3.24
CA GLN A 31 -2.12 8.52 2.01
C GLN A 31 -0.60 8.36 2.14
N ASN A 32 -0.03 8.69 3.30
CA ASN A 32 1.38 8.45 3.57
C ASN A 32 1.67 6.95 3.65
N GLU A 33 0.85 6.19 4.36
CA GLU A 33 1.04 4.74 4.49
C GLU A 33 0.96 4.01 3.14
N ILE A 34 -0.01 4.36 2.28
CA ILE A 34 -0.11 3.82 0.91
C ILE A 34 1.15 4.19 0.12
N ARG A 35 1.61 5.44 0.22
CA ARG A 35 2.80 5.91 -0.51
C ARG A 35 4.07 5.19 -0.05
N PHE A 36 4.27 5.03 1.25
CA PHE A 36 5.43 4.32 1.80
C PHE A 36 5.41 2.85 1.39
N SER A 37 4.26 2.20 1.49
CA SER A 37 4.10 0.80 1.09
C SER A 37 4.31 0.62 -0.42
N LEU A 38 3.87 1.58 -1.25
CA LEU A 38 4.12 1.56 -2.68
C LEU A 38 5.62 1.69 -3.00
N TYR A 39 6.35 2.52 -2.25
CA TYR A 39 7.79 2.66 -2.41
C TYR A 39 8.51 1.36 -2.08
N THR A 40 8.17 0.73 -0.95
CA THR A 40 8.81 -0.54 -0.57
C THR A 40 8.48 -1.67 -1.55
N VAL A 41 7.26 -1.71 -2.11
CA VAL A 41 6.93 -2.65 -3.20
C VAL A 41 7.81 -2.43 -4.43
N VAL A 42 8.02 -1.18 -4.86
CA VAL A 42 8.85 -0.90 -6.04
C VAL A 42 10.33 -1.17 -5.76
N TRP A 43 10.84 -0.76 -4.60
CA TRP A 43 12.26 -0.93 -4.26
C TRP A 43 12.65 -2.37 -3.94
N SER A 44 11.70 -3.21 -3.54
CA SER A 44 11.89 -4.66 -3.39
C SER A 44 11.63 -5.45 -4.69
N HIS A 45 11.10 -4.81 -5.74
CA HIS A 45 10.92 -5.45 -7.05
C HIS A 45 12.23 -5.48 -7.83
N ASP A 46 13.22 -6.21 -7.33
CA ASP A 46 14.48 -6.47 -8.01
C ASP A 46 14.75 -7.97 -8.15
N TYR A 47 14.50 -8.46 -9.35
CA TYR A 47 14.72 -9.86 -9.72
C TYR A 47 15.89 -10.02 -10.69
N SER A 48 16.84 -9.08 -10.67
CA SER A 48 17.99 -9.08 -11.60
C SER A 48 19.13 -9.98 -11.16
N SER A 49 19.12 -10.47 -9.91
CA SER A 49 20.13 -11.42 -9.42
C SER A 49 20.10 -12.72 -10.23
N LYS A 50 21.28 -13.26 -10.52
CA LYS A 50 21.44 -14.63 -11.08
C LYS A 50 21.61 -15.69 -10.01
N ASP A 51 21.81 -15.27 -8.77
CA ASP A 51 21.86 -16.13 -7.60
C ASP A 51 20.42 -16.42 -7.13
N ASP A 52 20.07 -17.71 -7.11
CA ASP A 52 18.72 -18.20 -6.82
C ASP A 52 18.31 -17.91 -5.37
N ASP A 53 19.25 -17.99 -4.42
CA ASP A 53 18.98 -17.73 -3.01
C ASP A 53 18.68 -16.24 -2.80
N ILE A 54 19.49 -15.36 -3.39
CA ILE A 54 19.21 -13.92 -3.38
C ILE A 54 17.84 -13.64 -4.01
N LEU A 55 17.52 -14.27 -5.15
CA LEU A 55 16.25 -14.08 -5.83
C LEU A 55 15.05 -14.49 -4.97
N LYS A 56 15.12 -15.64 -4.29
CA LYS A 56 14.10 -16.11 -3.35
C LYS A 56 13.87 -15.11 -2.22
N GLY A 57 14.95 -14.60 -1.63
CA GLY A 57 14.89 -13.55 -0.62
C GLY A 57 14.18 -12.28 -1.11
N GLN A 58 14.48 -11.85 -2.34
CA GLN A 58 13.83 -10.69 -2.95
C GLN A 58 12.33 -10.90 -3.18
N ILE A 59 11.95 -12.08 -3.70
CA ILE A 59 10.54 -12.45 -3.89
C ILE A 59 9.80 -12.42 -2.54
N SER A 60 10.39 -12.95 -1.48
CA SER A 60 9.80 -12.96 -0.13
C SER A 60 9.55 -11.54 0.41
N VAL A 61 10.57 -10.67 0.43
CA VAL A 61 10.43 -9.28 0.92
C VAL A 61 9.40 -8.51 0.10
N ASN A 62 9.41 -8.73 -1.21
CA ASN A 62 8.49 -8.06 -2.08
C ASN A 62 7.02 -8.47 -1.82
N PHE A 63 6.75 -9.77 -1.75
CA PHE A 63 5.41 -10.26 -1.46
C PHE A 63 4.94 -9.86 -0.07
N TYR A 64 5.83 -9.80 0.92
CA TYR A 64 5.53 -9.19 2.22
C TYR A 64 4.99 -7.76 2.05
N HIS A 65 5.71 -6.90 1.32
CA HIS A 65 5.27 -5.52 1.11
C HIS A 65 3.97 -5.41 0.30
N LEU A 66 3.74 -6.29 -0.68
CA LEU A 66 2.46 -6.36 -1.41
C LEU A 66 1.29 -6.71 -0.48
N LYS A 67 1.46 -7.72 0.39
CA LYS A 67 0.46 -8.10 1.39
C LYS A 67 0.15 -6.94 2.35
N ILE A 68 1.17 -6.20 2.79
CA ILE A 68 0.97 -5.00 3.63
C ILE A 68 0.21 -3.91 2.87
N LEU A 69 0.61 -3.60 1.63
CA LEU A 69 -0.06 -2.60 0.80
C LEU A 69 -1.53 -2.96 0.58
N ALA A 70 -1.84 -4.21 0.23
CA ALA A 70 -3.22 -4.69 0.12
C ALA A 70 -4.02 -4.46 1.42
N GLY A 71 -3.42 -4.79 2.57
CA GLY A 71 -3.99 -4.47 3.88
C GLY A 71 -4.32 -2.98 4.05
N LYS A 72 -3.39 -2.09 3.70
CA LYS A 72 -3.60 -0.63 3.78
C LYS A 72 -4.70 -0.12 2.83
N LEU A 73 -4.83 -0.71 1.64
CA LEU A 73 -5.91 -0.36 0.70
C LEU A 73 -7.28 -0.75 1.25
N HIS A 74 -7.39 -1.91 1.92
CA HIS A 74 -8.61 -2.32 2.60
C HIS A 74 -8.99 -1.32 3.71
N GLU A 75 -8.07 -0.99 4.61
CA GLU A 75 -8.33 -0.04 5.70
C GLU A 75 -8.67 1.36 5.16
N SER A 76 -8.07 1.77 4.03
CA SER A 76 -8.43 3.01 3.33
C SER A 76 -9.88 2.99 2.82
N TYR A 77 -10.39 1.84 2.36
CA TYR A 77 -11.79 1.72 1.95
C TYR A 77 -12.72 1.82 3.17
N GLU A 78 -12.39 1.14 4.27
CA GLU A 78 -13.16 1.18 5.51
C GLU A 78 -13.25 2.60 6.08
N LEU A 79 -12.19 3.40 5.93
CA LEU A 79 -12.23 4.82 6.26
C LEU A 79 -13.31 5.57 5.46
N LEU A 80 -13.43 5.32 4.15
CA LEU A 80 -14.45 5.93 3.30
C LEU A 80 -15.86 5.45 3.69
N VAL A 81 -16.02 4.15 4.01
CA VAL A 81 -17.28 3.57 4.50
C VAL A 81 -17.72 4.21 5.80
N LYS A 82 -16.79 4.52 6.70
CA LYS A 82 -17.10 5.07 8.01
C LYS A 82 -17.36 6.58 7.98
N TYR A 83 -16.57 7.34 7.25
CA TYR A 83 -16.56 8.81 7.37
C TYR A 83 -17.08 9.55 6.14
N TYR A 84 -16.96 8.96 4.95
CA TYR A 84 -17.31 9.64 3.70
C TYR A 84 -18.70 9.24 3.17
N PHE A 85 -18.94 7.95 2.89
CA PHE A 85 -20.18 7.50 2.26
C PHE A 85 -21.48 7.78 3.06
N PRO A 86 -21.47 7.67 4.41
CA PRO A 86 -22.65 7.99 5.21
C PRO A 86 -22.91 9.49 5.29
N ASN A 87 -21.89 10.33 5.14
CA ASN A 87 -22.02 11.78 5.26
C ASN A 87 -22.55 12.39 3.96
N LYS A 88 -23.87 12.60 3.89
CA LYS A 88 -24.56 13.15 2.70
C LYS A 88 -24.16 14.58 2.35
N VAL A 89 -23.73 15.37 3.33
CA VAL A 89 -23.28 16.76 3.09
C VAL A 89 -21.94 16.72 2.36
N ILE A 90 -20.93 16.09 2.97
CA ILE A 90 -19.58 15.97 2.39
C ILE A 90 -19.62 15.29 1.02
N SER A 91 -20.33 14.17 0.90
CA SER A 91 -20.38 13.41 -0.35
C SER A 91 -21.08 14.17 -1.49
N LYS A 92 -22.17 14.90 -1.23
CA LYS A 92 -22.83 15.73 -2.26
C LYS A 92 -21.95 16.88 -2.70
N GLU A 93 -21.37 17.61 -1.75
CA GLU A 93 -20.50 18.75 -2.05
C GLU A 93 -19.24 18.32 -2.80
N PHE A 94 -18.63 17.21 -2.39
CA PHE A 94 -17.51 16.63 -3.12
C PHE A 94 -17.90 16.23 -4.54
N ASN A 95 -19.09 15.62 -4.72
CA ASN A 95 -19.55 15.25 -6.06
C ASN A 95 -19.79 16.45 -6.99
N SER A 96 -20.17 17.60 -6.44
CA SER A 96 -20.29 18.85 -7.20
C SER A 96 -18.93 19.49 -7.49
N PHE A 97 -17.94 19.30 -6.62
CA PHE A 97 -16.58 19.82 -6.77
C PHE A 97 -15.71 18.98 -7.71
N ALA A 98 -15.80 17.65 -7.61
CA ALA A 98 -14.86 16.73 -8.23
C ALA A 98 -15.10 16.60 -9.73
N LYS A 99 -14.00 16.46 -10.49
CA LYS A 99 -14.06 16.18 -11.93
C LYS A 99 -14.71 14.83 -12.19
N LYS A 100 -15.36 14.68 -13.35
CA LYS A 100 -16.02 13.44 -13.79
C LYS A 100 -15.13 12.19 -13.66
N GLU A 101 -13.86 12.31 -14.01
CA GLU A 101 -12.86 11.23 -13.91
C GLU A 101 -12.61 10.74 -12.47
N VAL A 102 -12.66 11.64 -11.49
CA VAL A 102 -12.49 11.33 -10.07
C VAL A 102 -13.73 10.57 -9.58
N LEU A 103 -14.91 10.99 -10.01
CA LEU A 103 -16.17 10.31 -9.67
C LEU A 103 -16.25 8.91 -10.27
N ILE A 104 -15.74 8.72 -11.50
CA ILE A 104 -15.61 7.39 -12.12
C ILE A 104 -14.69 6.52 -11.26
N THR A 105 -13.51 7.03 -10.90
CA THR A 105 -12.53 6.31 -10.06
C THR A 105 -13.16 5.91 -8.71
N LEU A 106 -13.88 6.82 -8.05
CA LEU A 106 -14.56 6.54 -6.79
C LEU A 106 -15.64 5.45 -6.92
N LYS A 107 -16.39 5.47 -8.04
CA LYS A 107 -17.38 4.44 -8.34
C LYS A 107 -16.73 3.08 -8.58
N GLU A 108 -15.58 3.04 -9.23
CA GLU A 108 -14.81 1.81 -9.46
C GLU A 108 -14.27 1.23 -8.15
N ILE A 109 -13.69 2.05 -7.26
CA ILE A 109 -13.30 1.61 -5.90
C ILE A 109 -14.51 1.03 -5.18
N LYS A 110 -15.64 1.75 -5.16
CA LYS A 110 -16.85 1.27 -4.50
C LYS A 110 -17.34 -0.05 -5.10
N LYS A 111 -17.32 -0.19 -6.42
CA LYS A 111 -17.72 -1.42 -7.12
C LYS A 111 -16.79 -2.58 -6.75
N TYR A 112 -15.48 -2.33 -6.69
CA TYR A 112 -14.48 -3.33 -6.34
C TYR A 112 -14.76 -3.94 -4.97
N PHE A 113 -14.85 -3.10 -3.93
CA PHE A 113 -15.08 -3.56 -2.56
C PHE A 113 -16.52 -3.98 -2.25
N SER A 114 -17.49 -3.67 -3.12
CA SER A 114 -18.86 -4.19 -2.98
C SER A 114 -18.96 -5.70 -3.23
N LYS A 115 -17.96 -6.28 -3.88
CA LYS A 115 -17.86 -7.73 -4.04
C LYS A 115 -17.50 -8.35 -2.69
N LYS A 116 -18.35 -9.27 -2.22
CA LYS A 116 -18.03 -10.12 -1.07
C LYS A 116 -16.72 -10.85 -1.36
N ASN A 117 -15.82 -10.88 -0.39
CA ASN A 117 -14.55 -11.60 -0.47
C ASN A 117 -13.71 -11.21 -1.70
N ASN A 118 -13.61 -9.91 -1.98
CA ASN A 118 -12.68 -9.42 -3.00
C ASN A 118 -11.23 -9.74 -2.58
N PHE A 119 -10.35 -9.85 -3.57
CA PHE A 119 -8.96 -10.27 -3.42
C PHE A 119 -8.20 -9.51 -2.31
N ILE A 120 -8.33 -8.17 -2.28
CA ILE A 120 -7.69 -7.33 -1.27
C ILE A 120 -8.21 -7.62 0.14
N THR A 121 -9.53 -7.80 0.30
CA THR A 121 -10.12 -8.19 1.58
C THR A 121 -9.64 -9.58 2.04
N GLU A 122 -9.53 -10.53 1.12
CA GLU A 122 -9.04 -11.89 1.44
C GLU A 122 -7.57 -11.87 1.90
N ILE A 123 -6.70 -11.14 1.21
CA ILE A 123 -5.30 -10.95 1.63
C ILE A 123 -5.25 -10.33 3.03
N ARG A 124 -5.97 -9.22 3.25
CA ARG A 124 -5.99 -8.52 4.53
C ARG A 124 -6.43 -9.44 5.67
N ASN A 125 -7.51 -10.19 5.48
CA ASN A 125 -8.13 -10.99 6.53
C ASN A 125 -7.38 -12.29 6.84
N ASN A 126 -6.63 -12.85 5.88
CA ASN A 126 -6.03 -14.17 6.07
C ASN A 126 -4.50 -14.16 6.09
N LEU A 127 -3.86 -13.20 5.40
CA LEU A 127 -2.44 -13.29 5.05
C LEU A 127 -1.60 -12.06 5.44
N SER A 128 -2.20 -10.87 5.61
CA SER A 128 -1.44 -9.66 5.99
C SER A 128 -1.29 -9.46 7.49
N PHE A 129 -2.34 -9.75 8.28
CA PHE A 129 -2.37 -9.40 9.72
C PHE A 129 -2.86 -10.51 10.66
N HIS A 130 -3.58 -11.52 10.14
CA HIS A 130 -4.23 -12.54 10.98
C HIS A 130 -3.62 -13.93 10.85
N TYR A 131 -2.69 -14.13 9.90
CA TYR A 131 -1.91 -15.37 9.69
C TYR A 131 -2.75 -16.66 9.82
N SER A 132 -3.60 -16.96 8.85
CA SER A 132 -4.50 -18.12 8.90
C SER A 132 -3.73 -19.45 8.81
N PRO A 133 -3.60 -20.23 9.91
CA PRO A 133 -2.83 -21.47 9.88
C PRO A 133 -3.45 -22.50 8.94
N LYS A 134 -4.78 -22.50 8.86
CA LYS A 134 -5.55 -23.37 7.95
C LYS A 134 -5.20 -23.11 6.49
N GLU A 135 -5.11 -21.84 6.09
CA GLU A 135 -4.80 -21.48 4.69
C GLU A 135 -3.36 -21.86 4.33
N LEU A 136 -2.42 -21.71 5.27
CA LEU A 136 -1.02 -22.10 5.08
C LEU A 136 -0.84 -23.62 5.01
N ASP A 137 -1.47 -24.37 5.92
CA ASP A 137 -1.41 -25.83 5.98
C ASP A 137 -1.95 -26.47 4.70
N GLN A 138 -3.02 -25.91 4.12
CA GLN A 138 -3.57 -26.35 2.84
C GLN A 138 -2.59 -26.24 1.66
N GLN A 139 -1.58 -25.36 1.74
CA GLN A 139 -0.56 -25.23 0.70
C GLN A 139 0.61 -26.20 0.89
N LEU A 140 0.78 -26.82 2.07
CA LEU A 140 1.94 -27.65 2.36
C LEU A 140 2.07 -28.84 1.41
N ALA A 141 0.95 -29.49 1.09
CA ALA A 141 0.91 -30.61 0.14
C ALA A 141 1.29 -30.23 -1.31
N LYS A 142 1.45 -28.93 -1.60
CA LYS A 142 1.82 -28.41 -2.93
C LYS A 142 3.28 -27.96 -3.02
N LEU A 143 4.00 -28.00 -1.90
CA LEU A 143 5.43 -27.75 -1.87
C LEU A 143 6.22 -29.00 -2.25
N PRO A 144 7.48 -28.84 -2.71
CA PRO A 144 8.41 -29.96 -2.80
C PRO A 144 8.68 -30.60 -1.43
N ASP A 145 9.20 -31.83 -1.43
CA ASP A 145 9.56 -32.54 -0.19
C ASP A 145 10.72 -31.84 0.55
N GLU A 146 11.66 -31.26 -0.21
CA GLU A 146 12.77 -30.47 0.34
C GLU A 146 12.34 -29.02 0.50
N LEU A 147 12.37 -28.54 1.75
CA LEU A 147 11.99 -27.17 2.11
C LEU A 147 13.22 -26.35 2.45
N GLU A 148 13.19 -25.07 2.05
CA GLU A 148 14.34 -24.17 2.21
C GLU A 148 14.14 -23.21 3.37
N LEU A 149 15.20 -23.07 4.16
CA LEU A 149 15.34 -22.10 5.22
C LEU A 149 16.79 -21.59 5.26
N TYR A 150 16.92 -20.28 5.38
CA TYR A 150 18.19 -19.58 5.51
C TYR A 150 18.30 -19.14 6.96
N VAL A 151 19.33 -19.59 7.67
CA VAL A 151 19.51 -19.28 9.10
C VAL A 151 20.93 -18.79 9.29
N SER A 152 21.05 -17.56 9.77
CA SER A 152 22.34 -17.01 10.19
C SER A 152 22.65 -17.49 11.62
N LYS A 153 23.91 -17.87 11.86
CA LYS A 153 24.33 -18.44 13.15
C LYS A 153 24.58 -17.38 14.21
N ASP A 154 25.01 -16.20 13.77
CA ASP A 154 25.58 -15.17 14.64
C ASP A 154 24.61 -14.01 14.88
N ASN A 155 23.63 -13.81 13.99
CA ASN A 155 22.54 -12.83 14.13
C ASN A 155 21.30 -13.23 13.31
N ASP A 156 20.15 -12.62 13.55
CA ASP A 156 18.90 -12.95 12.82
C ASP A 156 18.69 -12.11 11.54
N ALA A 157 19.63 -11.25 11.18
CA ALA A 157 19.51 -10.28 10.08
C ALA A 157 19.18 -10.93 8.73
N ASN A 158 19.82 -12.06 8.47
CA ASN A 158 19.75 -12.80 7.22
C ASN A 158 18.98 -14.12 7.39
N THR A 159 18.15 -14.23 8.43
CA THR A 159 17.31 -15.42 8.65
C THR A 159 16.02 -15.29 7.83
N LEU A 160 15.75 -16.27 6.98
CA LEU A 160 14.55 -16.37 6.16
C LEU A 160 14.01 -17.81 6.17
N TYR A 161 12.80 -17.99 6.68
CA TYR A 161 12.05 -19.23 6.53
C TYR A 161 11.31 -19.23 5.19
N TYR A 162 12.05 -19.43 4.09
CA TYR A 162 11.53 -19.23 2.73
C TYR A 162 10.29 -20.07 2.44
N PHE A 163 10.28 -21.33 2.89
CA PHE A 163 9.10 -22.20 2.74
C PHE A 163 7.81 -21.57 3.29
N ALA A 164 7.87 -20.81 4.39
CA ALA A 164 6.69 -20.19 4.98
C ALA A 164 6.15 -19.04 4.11
N GLU A 165 7.05 -18.27 3.49
CA GLU A 165 6.66 -17.25 2.52
C GLU A 165 6.12 -17.89 1.23
N GLU A 166 6.68 -19.02 0.79
CA GLU A 166 6.16 -19.75 -0.35
C GLU A 166 4.71 -20.24 -0.11
N LEU A 167 4.43 -20.82 1.06
CA LEU A 167 3.07 -21.19 1.47
C LEU A 167 2.13 -19.98 1.43
N ALA A 168 2.54 -18.87 2.04
CA ALA A 168 1.73 -17.66 2.08
C ALA A 168 1.46 -17.10 0.67
N ASN A 169 2.47 -17.09 -0.20
CA ASN A 169 2.37 -16.56 -1.56
C ASN A 169 1.48 -17.45 -2.45
N ARG A 170 1.59 -18.78 -2.31
CA ARG A 170 0.68 -19.72 -2.97
C ARG A 170 -0.76 -19.50 -2.51
N ALA A 171 -1.00 -19.32 -1.22
CA ALA A 171 -2.32 -19.00 -0.69
C ALA A 171 -2.88 -17.68 -1.27
N VAL A 172 -2.04 -16.67 -1.53
CA VAL A 172 -2.46 -15.45 -2.27
C VAL A 172 -2.91 -15.81 -3.69
N PHE A 173 -2.11 -16.58 -4.43
CA PHE A 173 -2.40 -16.91 -5.83
C PHE A 173 -3.71 -17.69 -5.99
N GLU A 174 -4.04 -18.57 -5.04
CA GLU A 174 -5.32 -19.29 -5.06
C GLU A 174 -6.54 -18.39 -4.93
N LYS A 175 -6.40 -17.20 -4.34
CA LYS A 175 -7.50 -16.22 -4.26
C LYS A 175 -7.71 -15.49 -5.58
N LEU A 176 -6.79 -15.62 -6.53
CA LEU A 176 -6.95 -15.07 -7.86
C LEU A 176 -7.67 -16.09 -8.75
N ASN A 177 -8.84 -15.71 -9.27
CA ASN A 177 -9.52 -16.48 -10.32
C ASN A 177 -8.91 -16.15 -11.68
N LEU A 178 -7.70 -16.65 -11.95
CA LEU A 178 -7.00 -16.41 -13.22
C LEU A 178 -7.25 -17.52 -14.23
N SER A 179 -7.30 -17.13 -15.51
CA SER A 179 -7.11 -18.08 -16.61
C SER A 179 -5.66 -18.55 -16.68
N ASN A 180 -5.43 -19.76 -17.18
CA ASN A 180 -4.11 -20.39 -17.27
C ASN A 180 -3.02 -19.55 -17.98
N ASP A 181 -3.41 -18.65 -18.88
CA ASP A 181 -2.47 -17.83 -19.67
C ASP A 181 -1.99 -16.56 -18.96
N ILE A 182 -2.46 -16.28 -17.74
CA ILE A 182 -2.08 -15.09 -16.98
C ILE A 182 -1.02 -15.45 -15.95
N ASN A 183 0.12 -14.73 -16.00
CA ASN A 183 1.12 -14.82 -14.94
C ASN A 183 0.50 -14.35 -13.61
N PRO A 184 0.44 -15.22 -12.58
CA PRO A 184 -0.20 -14.89 -11.32
C PRO A 184 0.50 -13.75 -10.58
N ILE A 185 1.82 -13.65 -10.68
CA ILE A 185 2.58 -12.56 -10.05
C ILE A 185 2.18 -11.22 -10.68
N ASP A 186 2.19 -11.14 -12.02
CA ASP A 186 1.82 -9.91 -12.73
C ASP A 186 0.36 -9.50 -12.44
N ALA A 187 -0.54 -10.48 -12.27
CA ALA A 187 -1.92 -10.22 -11.89
C ALA A 187 -2.05 -9.60 -10.49
N VAL A 188 -1.39 -10.18 -9.47
CA VAL A 188 -1.36 -9.63 -8.09
C VAL A 188 -0.85 -8.20 -8.12
N TYR A 189 0.30 -8.00 -8.78
CA TYR A 189 0.93 -6.71 -8.91
C TYR A 189 0.01 -5.69 -9.55
N LYS A 190 -0.52 -6.02 -10.73
CA LYS A 190 -1.39 -5.13 -11.47
C LYS A 190 -2.60 -4.72 -10.64
N GLU A 191 -3.25 -5.68 -9.97
CA GLU A 191 -4.43 -5.41 -9.17
C GLU A 191 -4.14 -4.49 -7.97
N ILE A 192 -3.10 -4.78 -7.19
CA ILE A 192 -2.73 -3.98 -6.01
C ILE A 192 -2.24 -2.59 -6.43
N ILE A 193 -1.39 -2.49 -7.45
CA ILE A 193 -0.80 -1.23 -7.90
C ILE A 193 -1.85 -0.33 -8.54
N ASP A 194 -2.74 -0.87 -9.38
CA ASP A 194 -3.77 -0.06 -10.01
C ASP A 194 -4.78 0.45 -8.97
N LEU A 195 -5.17 -0.39 -8.01
CA LEU A 195 -6.03 0.05 -6.92
C LEU A 195 -5.34 1.12 -6.05
N SER A 196 -4.02 0.99 -5.80
CA SER A 196 -3.23 2.01 -5.11
C SER A 196 -3.24 3.35 -5.83
N LYS A 197 -3.09 3.36 -7.16
CA LYS A 197 -3.20 4.58 -7.98
C LYS A 197 -4.58 5.22 -7.85
N MET A 198 -5.64 4.40 -7.84
CA MET A 198 -7.01 4.89 -7.67
C MET A 198 -7.20 5.55 -6.29
N PHE A 199 -6.71 4.92 -5.21
CA PHE A 199 -6.75 5.53 -3.87
C PHE A 199 -5.92 6.81 -3.79
N ASN A 200 -4.70 6.84 -4.34
CA ASN A 200 -3.89 8.04 -4.38
C ASN A 200 -4.64 9.21 -5.04
N LYS A 201 -5.33 8.94 -6.17
CA LYS A 201 -6.15 9.93 -6.86
C LYS A 201 -7.32 10.41 -5.99
N ILE A 202 -8.08 9.50 -5.39
CA ILE A 202 -9.25 9.85 -4.57
C ILE A 202 -8.86 10.58 -3.29
N ASN A 203 -7.85 10.11 -2.57
CA ASN A 203 -7.41 10.71 -1.32
C ASN A 203 -6.88 12.12 -1.55
N ALA A 204 -6.05 12.33 -2.58
CA ALA A 204 -5.55 13.65 -2.94
C ALA A 204 -6.70 14.62 -3.29
N GLU A 205 -7.68 14.15 -4.06
CA GLU A 205 -8.83 14.96 -4.46
C GLU A 205 -9.77 15.30 -3.29
N LEU A 206 -10.02 14.35 -2.39
CA LEU A 206 -10.80 14.58 -1.17
C LEU A 206 -10.09 15.56 -0.23
N MET A 207 -8.79 15.39 -0.04
CA MET A 207 -8.00 16.34 0.76
C MET A 207 -8.03 17.73 0.13
N ARG A 208 -7.84 17.84 -1.19
CA ARG A 208 -7.94 19.13 -1.90
C ARG A 208 -9.32 19.77 -1.74
N PHE A 209 -10.39 18.99 -1.86
CA PHE A 209 -11.75 19.47 -1.65
C PHE A 209 -11.93 20.07 -0.25
N ILE A 210 -11.49 19.36 0.80
CA ILE A 210 -11.58 19.85 2.17
C ILE A 210 -10.74 21.12 2.32
N LEU A 211 -9.51 21.13 1.82
CA LEU A 211 -8.62 22.30 1.93
C LEU A 211 -9.16 23.51 1.16
N ASN A 212 -9.74 23.33 -0.02
CA ASN A 212 -10.24 24.43 -0.85
C ASN A 212 -11.37 25.22 -0.20
N LYS A 213 -12.17 24.60 0.67
CA LYS A 213 -13.20 25.30 1.44
C LYS A 213 -12.64 26.33 2.41
N TYR A 214 -11.39 26.16 2.83
CA TYR A 214 -10.77 26.95 3.88
C TYR A 214 -9.38 27.47 3.45
N SER A 215 -9.05 27.40 2.15
CA SER A 215 -7.66 27.57 1.66
C SER A 215 -7.09 28.94 1.97
N SER A 216 -7.90 30.00 1.91
CA SER A 216 -7.52 31.38 2.32
C SER A 216 -7.15 31.50 3.79
N ASP A 217 -7.66 30.60 4.64
CA ASP A 217 -7.41 30.58 6.10
C ASP A 217 -6.38 29.51 6.51
N ILE A 218 -6.17 28.50 5.66
CA ILE A 218 -5.38 27.29 5.94
C ILE A 218 -3.91 27.52 5.61
N TRP A 219 -3.65 28.14 4.47
CA TRP A 219 -2.32 28.45 4.00
C TRP A 219 -1.94 29.83 4.53
N CYS A 220 -1.01 29.87 5.47
CA CYS A 220 -0.61 31.11 6.14
C CYS A 220 0.56 31.83 5.44
N GLY A 221 1.01 31.36 4.27
CA GLY A 221 2.14 31.94 3.56
C GLY A 221 2.07 31.70 2.05
N SER A 222 3.20 31.90 1.38
CA SER A 222 3.42 31.43 0.03
C SER A 222 4.15 30.09 0.10
N ALA A 223 3.62 29.06 -0.56
CA ALA A 223 4.29 27.79 -0.76
C ALA A 223 5.75 28.02 -1.19
N GLU A 224 6.70 27.52 -0.41
CA GLU A 224 8.13 27.65 -0.67
C GLU A 224 8.59 26.50 -1.56
N LEU A 225 9.16 26.81 -2.73
CA LEU A 225 9.83 25.79 -3.55
C LEU A 225 11.04 25.25 -2.79
N LEU A 226 11.06 23.95 -2.53
CA LEU A 226 12.19 23.26 -1.92
C LEU A 226 13.14 22.73 -2.99
N GLU A 227 14.38 23.20 -2.95
CA GLU A 227 15.48 22.63 -3.70
C GLU A 227 16.13 21.52 -2.88
N LEU A 228 15.93 20.27 -3.32
CA LEU A 228 16.57 19.10 -2.72
C LEU A 228 17.68 18.60 -3.64
N ASN A 229 18.92 18.76 -3.19
CA ASN A 229 20.12 18.35 -3.92
C ASN A 229 20.59 16.96 -3.49
N GLY A 230 21.21 16.22 -4.42
CA GLY A 230 21.81 14.91 -4.13
C GLY A 230 20.80 13.78 -3.90
N LEU A 231 19.55 13.94 -4.34
CA LEU A 231 18.56 12.87 -4.25
C LEU A 231 18.93 11.70 -5.16
N MET A 232 18.88 10.48 -4.62
CA MET A 232 18.95 9.26 -5.42
C MET A 232 17.75 9.18 -6.36
N LYS A 233 17.93 8.67 -7.60
CA LYS A 233 16.79 8.41 -8.47
C LYS A 233 15.93 7.33 -7.85
N PHE A 234 14.62 7.51 -7.94
CA PHE A 234 13.66 6.55 -7.38
C PHE A 234 13.86 5.11 -7.89
N SER A 235 14.30 4.95 -9.15
CA SER A 235 14.61 3.66 -9.78
C SER A 235 15.88 2.99 -9.27
N ASP A 236 16.78 3.75 -8.65
CA ASP A 236 18.11 3.30 -8.27
C ASP A 236 18.13 2.77 -6.83
N VAL A 237 17.07 3.04 -6.05
CA VAL A 237 16.91 2.52 -4.68
C VAL A 237 16.49 1.05 -4.73
N LYS A 238 17.15 0.22 -3.91
CA LYS A 238 16.90 -1.22 -3.78
C LYS A 238 16.77 -1.60 -2.30
N LEU A 239 15.91 -2.55 -2.00
CA LEU A 239 15.73 -3.12 -0.67
C LEU A 239 16.14 -4.61 -0.67
N PRO A 240 17.42 -4.93 -0.42
CA PRO A 240 17.85 -6.31 -0.31
C PRO A 240 17.35 -6.97 0.98
N LEU A 241 17.09 -8.28 0.91
CA LEU A 241 16.91 -9.10 2.12
C LEU A 241 18.27 -9.44 2.74
N PHE A 242 19.13 -10.11 1.97
CA PHE A 242 20.43 -10.52 2.47
C PHE A 242 21.43 -9.37 2.36
N THR A 243 22.06 -9.05 3.49
CA THR A 243 23.02 -7.94 3.61
C THR A 243 24.29 -8.38 4.35
N ASP A 244 25.40 -7.73 4.06
CA ASP A 244 26.62 -7.90 4.86
C ASP A 244 26.40 -7.23 6.22
N THR A 245 26.49 -8.02 7.28
CA THR A 245 26.22 -7.60 8.67
C THR A 245 27.49 -7.60 9.52
N SER A 246 28.66 -7.65 8.88
CA SER A 246 29.96 -7.63 9.56
C SER A 246 30.25 -6.30 10.26
N ASP A 247 29.72 -5.19 9.75
CA ASP A 247 30.09 -3.84 10.21
C ASP A 247 29.12 -3.22 11.23
N ASP A 248 27.89 -3.73 11.38
CA ASP A 248 26.91 -3.38 12.43
C ASP A 248 25.55 -4.06 12.12
N PHE A 249 25.06 -4.90 13.03
CA PHE A 249 23.64 -5.31 13.08
C PHE A 249 23.13 -4.99 14.48
N ILE A 250 21.99 -4.28 14.57
CA ILE A 250 21.41 -3.73 15.82
C ILE A 250 21.28 -4.80 16.90
#